data_AF-A0A2M8MXI4-F1
#
_entry.id   AF-A0A2M8MXI4-F1
#
_cell.length_a   1.000
_cell.length_b   1.000
_cell.length_c   1.000
_cell.angle_alpha   90.00
_cell.angle_beta   90.00
_cell.angle_gamma   90.00
#
_symmetry.space_group_name_H-M   'P 1'
#
loop_
_entity.id
_entity.type
_entity.pdbx_description
1 polymer ?
#
loop_
_entity_poly.entity_id
_entity_poly.type
_entity_poly.pdbx_seq_one_letter_code
_entity_poly.pdbx_strand_id
1 'polypeptide(L)'
;MAFPYLRSTIVPIAVGCFAGAAIIAGLTAGLYGWQLFAAAAIIGLAAGIPAGLWSARRMRETDPLPRPESPTMDPSAAAREVDPRRAEPYPPAPDQGKA
;
A
#
# COMPACT_ATOMS: atom_id res chain seq x y z
N MET A 1 -3.25 -5.58 -19.88
CA MET A 1 -1.83 -5.78 -19.55
C MET A 1 -1.68 -5.77 -18.04
N ALA A 2 -1.54 -6.93 -17.41
CA ALA A 2 -1.55 -7.05 -15.95
C ALA A 2 -0.30 -6.39 -15.36
N PHE A 3 -0.42 -5.15 -14.86
CA PHE A 3 0.68 -4.33 -14.36
C PHE A 3 1.69 -5.15 -13.52
N PRO A 4 2.88 -5.46 -14.06
CA PRO A 4 3.95 -6.06 -13.28
C PRO A 4 4.47 -5.07 -12.21
N TYR A 5 4.21 -3.77 -12.41
CA TYR A 5 4.57 -2.70 -11.49
C TYR A 5 3.99 -2.85 -10.08
N LEU A 6 2.75 -3.35 -9.93
CA LEU A 6 2.13 -3.48 -8.61
C LEU A 6 2.90 -4.47 -7.73
N ARG A 7 3.37 -5.57 -8.31
CA ARG A 7 4.20 -6.55 -7.60
C ARG A 7 5.60 -6.01 -7.33
N SER A 8 6.17 -5.29 -8.30
CA SER A 8 7.53 -4.74 -8.15
C SER A 8 7.62 -3.61 -7.12
N THR A 9 6.50 -2.95 -6.76
CA THR A 9 6.49 -1.93 -5.71
C THR A 9 6.08 -2.49 -4.35
N ILE A 10 5.02 -3.30 -4.28
CA ILE A 10 4.48 -3.78 -2.99
C ILE A 10 5.43 -4.75 -2.29
N VAL A 11 6.07 -5.66 -3.04
CA VAL A 11 6.96 -6.66 -2.45
C VAL A 11 8.18 -6.02 -1.75
N PRO A 12 8.97 -5.14 -2.38
CA PRO A 12 10.10 -4.52 -1.69
C PRO A 12 9.67 -3.60 -0.54
N ILE A 13 8.52 -2.93 -0.63
CA ILE A 13 7.97 -2.14 0.48
C ILE A 13 7.66 -3.05 1.68
N ALA A 14 6.98 -4.17 1.44
CA ALA A 14 6.67 -5.14 2.50
C ALA A 14 7.96 -5.68 3.13
N VAL A 15 8.92 -6.14 2.33
CA VAL A 15 10.23 -6.60 2.79
C VAL A 15 10.94 -5.55 3.64
N GLY A 16 10.96 -4.30 3.19
CA GLY A 16 11.53 -3.17 3.93
C GLY A 16 10.84 -2.94 5.28
N CYS A 17 9.51 -3.00 5.33
CA CYS A 17 8.75 -2.88 6.58
C CYS A 17 9.08 -3.98 7.58
N PHE A 18 9.11 -5.25 7.15
CA PHE A 18 9.42 -6.36 8.06
C PHE A 18 10.88 -6.34 8.52
N ALA A 19 11.82 -6.04 7.61
CA ALA A 19 13.22 -5.89 7.97
C ALA A 19 13.43 -4.73 8.95
N GLY A 20 12.82 -3.57 8.67
CA GLY A 20 12.87 -2.39 9.54
C GLY A 20 12.28 -2.67 10.92
N ALA A 21 11.12 -3.34 10.99
CA ALA A 21 10.50 -3.73 12.25
C ALA A 21 11.40 -4.68 13.06
N ALA A 22 12.05 -5.65 12.42
CA ALA A 22 12.98 -6.56 13.06
C ALA A 22 14.23 -5.84 13.59
N ILE A 23 14.77 -4.87 12.85
CA ILE A 23 15.89 -4.03 13.30
C ILE A 23 15.48 -3.22 14.53
N ILE A 24 14.34 -2.52 14.47
CA ILE A 24 13.83 -1.72 15.59
C ILE A 24 13.67 -2.59 16.83
N ALA A 25 12.99 -3.74 16.70
CA ALA A 25 12.79 -4.67 17.80
C ALA A 25 14.12 -5.15 18.40
N GLY A 26 15.07 -5.55 17.57
CA GLY A 26 16.38 -6.02 18.06
C GLY A 26 17.20 -4.93 18.74
N LEU A 27 17.22 -3.71 18.19
CA LEU A 27 17.90 -2.58 18.82
C LEU A 27 17.23 -2.22 20.15
N THR A 28 15.89 -2.23 20.23
CA THR A 28 15.18 -1.98 21.50
C THR A 28 15.44 -3.06 22.55
N ALA A 29 15.76 -4.29 22.13
CA ALA A 29 16.14 -5.38 23.03
C ALA A 29 17.62 -5.33 23.46
N GLY A 30 18.38 -4.32 23.03
CA GLY A 30 19.80 -4.18 23.34
C GLY A 30 20.72 -5.09 22.53
N LEU A 31 20.23 -5.64 21.41
CA LEU A 31 21.07 -6.41 20.49
C LEU A 31 21.82 -5.45 19.57
N TYR A 32 23.15 -5.41 19.73
CA TYR A 32 24.02 -4.57 18.92
C TYR A 32 25.02 -5.46 18.21
N GLY A 33 24.94 -5.53 16.88
CA GLY A 33 25.85 -6.36 16.09
C GLY A 33 25.38 -6.55 14.65
N TRP A 34 26.31 -6.94 13.78
CA TRP A 34 26.03 -7.19 12.37
C TRP A 34 25.05 -8.36 12.17
N GLN A 35 25.03 -9.32 13.12
CA GLN A 35 24.13 -10.47 13.12
C GLN A 35 22.66 -10.05 13.20
N LEU A 36 22.36 -8.94 13.90
CA LEU A 36 20.99 -8.42 13.95
C LEU A 36 20.51 -8.03 12.56
N PHE A 37 21.34 -7.31 11.80
CA PHE A 37 21.00 -6.89 10.45
C PHE A 37 20.86 -8.08 9.49
N ALA A 38 21.71 -9.11 9.64
CA ALA A 38 21.59 -10.34 8.88
C ALA A 38 20.28 -11.08 9.21
N ALA A 39 19.94 -11.24 10.49
CA ALA A 39 18.69 -11.86 10.92
C ALA A 39 17.47 -11.05 10.46
N ALA A 40 17.52 -9.72 10.56
CA ALA A 40 16.46 -8.84 10.08
C ALA A 40 16.26 -8.90 8.57
N ALA A 41 17.34 -9.03 7.79
CA ALA A 41 17.24 -9.23 6.34
C ALA A 41 16.57 -10.57 6.01
N ILE A 42 16.94 -11.65 6.72
CA ILE A 42 16.31 -12.97 6.56
C ILE A 42 14.82 -12.90 6.91
N ILE A 43 14.47 -12.29 8.05
CA ILE A 43 13.07 -12.09 8.48
C ILE A 43 12.30 -11.26 7.45
N GLY A 44 12.89 -10.16 6.99
CA GLY A 44 12.31 -9.28 5.98
C GLY A 44 12.01 -10.01 4.67
N LEU A 45 12.92 -10.87 4.20
CA LEU A 45 12.69 -11.66 2.99
C LEU A 45 11.69 -12.79 3.23
N ALA A 46 11.84 -13.54 4.31
CA ALA A 46 11.02 -14.71 4.63
C ALA A 46 9.55 -14.33 4.91
N ALA A 47 9.30 -13.21 5.58
CA ALA A 47 7.95 -12.73 5.88
C ALA A 47 7.44 -11.71 4.84
N GLY A 48 8.30 -10.79 4.41
CA GLY A 48 7.90 -9.69 3.54
C GLY A 48 7.61 -10.09 2.10
N ILE A 49 8.31 -11.10 1.55
CA ILE A 49 7.99 -11.61 0.21
C ILE A 49 6.59 -12.24 0.19
N PRO A 50 6.26 -13.24 1.02
CA PRO A 50 4.92 -13.84 0.99
C PRO A 50 3.83 -12.83 1.37
N ALA A 51 4.07 -11.93 2.32
CA ALA A 51 3.12 -10.87 2.67
C ALA A 51 2.87 -9.92 1.48
N GLY A 52 3.93 -9.45 0.81
CA GLY A 52 3.81 -8.57 -0.35
C GLY A 52 3.11 -9.23 -1.53
N LEU A 53 3.38 -10.52 -1.78
CA LEU A 53 2.68 -11.30 -2.81
C LEU A 53 1.20 -11.51 -2.46
N TRP A 54 0.89 -11.79 -1.18
CA TRP A 54 -0.49 -11.92 -0.71
C TRP A 54 -1.25 -10.59 -0.84
N SER A 55 -0.66 -9.47 -0.42
CA SER A 55 -1.26 -8.14 -0.57
C SER A 55 -1.49 -7.79 -2.04
N ALA A 56 -0.52 -8.05 -2.91
CA ALA A 56 -0.68 -7.80 -4.35
C ALA A 56 -1.74 -8.71 -5.00
N ARG A 57 -1.96 -9.93 -4.48
CA ARG A 57 -3.08 -10.78 -4.89
C ARG A 57 -4.40 -10.21 -4.39
N ARG A 58 -4.48 -9.85 -3.10
CA ARG A 58 -5.67 -9.27 -2.47
C ARG A 58 -6.14 -8.02 -3.22
N MET A 59 -5.22 -7.11 -3.53
CA MET A 59 -5.53 -5.88 -4.28
C MET A 59 -6.02 -6.13 -5.71
N ARG A 60 -5.69 -7.28 -6.30
CA ARG A 60 -6.24 -7.67 -7.62
C ARG A 60 -7.62 -8.31 -7.52
N GLU A 61 -7.93 -8.92 -6.38
CA GLU A 61 -9.25 -9.51 -6.10
C GLU A 61 -10.26 -8.48 -5.61
N THR A 62 -9.80 -7.37 -5.02
CA THR A 62 -10.67 -6.26 -4.63
C THR A 62 -11.19 -5.57 -5.89
N ASP A 63 -12.51 -5.60 -6.08
CA ASP A 63 -13.16 -4.88 -7.17
C ASP A 63 -12.85 -3.38 -7.06
N PRO A 64 -12.56 -2.71 -8.19
CA PRO A 64 -12.43 -1.26 -8.20
C PRO A 64 -13.65 -0.62 -7.57
N LEU A 65 -13.45 0.42 -6.75
CA LEU A 65 -14.57 1.19 -6.21
C LEU A 65 -15.50 1.60 -7.36
N PRO A 66 -16.82 1.47 -7.19
CA PRO A 66 -17.77 1.78 -8.26
C PRO A 66 -17.50 3.20 -8.76
N ARG A 67 -17.27 3.32 -10.06
CA ARG A 67 -17.23 4.63 -10.70
C ARG A 67 -18.65 5.21 -10.59
N PRO A 68 -18.83 6.44 -10.09
CA PRO A 68 -20.15 7.05 -10.01
C PRO A 68 -20.79 7.08 -11.41
N GLU A 69 -22.01 6.54 -11.52
CA GLU A 69 -22.65 6.21 -12.80
C GLU A 69 -23.21 7.43 -13.56
N SER A 70 -23.29 8.59 -12.90
CA SER A 70 -23.78 9.81 -13.53
C SER A 70 -23.06 11.07 -13.05
N PRO A 71 -22.96 12.10 -13.91
CA PRO A 71 -22.54 13.45 -13.54
C PRO A 71 -23.31 14.07 -12.37
N THR A 72 -24.51 13.55 -12.08
CA THR A 72 -25.37 14.01 -10.97
C THR A 72 -25.04 13.34 -9.64
N MET A 73 -24.42 12.15 -9.65
CA MET A 73 -23.93 11.44 -8.46
C MET A 73 -22.51 11.86 -8.06
N ASP A 74 -21.70 12.33 -9.03
CA ASP A 74 -20.40 12.93 -8.78
C ASP A 74 -20.19 14.16 -9.68
N PRO A 75 -20.68 15.35 -9.25
CA PRO A 75 -20.53 16.59 -10.03
C PRO A 75 -19.05 16.98 -10.19
N SER A 76 -18.19 16.43 -9.33
CA SER A 76 -16.76 16.69 -9.30
C SER A 76 -16.04 15.88 -10.40
N ALA A 77 -16.40 14.60 -10.58
CA ALA A 77 -15.94 13.81 -11.72
C ALA A 77 -16.39 14.37 -13.07
N ALA A 78 -17.63 14.85 -13.17
CA ALA A 78 -18.12 15.52 -14.38
C ALA A 78 -17.37 16.81 -14.69
N ALA A 79 -17.05 17.59 -13.65
CA ALA A 79 -16.23 18.79 -13.78
C ALA A 79 -14.80 18.48 -14.25
N ARG A 80 -14.22 17.35 -13.83
CA ARG A 80 -12.90 16.86 -14.28
C ARG A 80 -12.86 16.36 -15.71
N GLU A 81 -13.96 15.83 -16.24
CA GLU A 81 -14.06 15.46 -17.67
C GLU A 81 -14.10 16.69 -18.58
N VAL A 82 -14.75 17.78 -18.14
CA VAL A 82 -14.83 19.04 -18.89
C VAL A 82 -13.53 19.85 -18.78
N ASP A 83 -12.93 19.90 -17.59
CA ASP A 83 -11.63 20.54 -17.37
C ASP A 83 -10.68 19.59 -16.60
N PRO A 84 -9.80 18.87 -17.31
CA PRO A 84 -8.85 17.94 -16.71
C PRO A 84 -7.84 18.57 -15.75
N ARG A 85 -7.70 19.90 -15.75
CA ARG A 85 -6.77 20.64 -14.88
C ARG A 85 -7.43 21.22 -13.64
N ARG A 86 -8.73 21.03 -13.47
CA ARG A 86 -9.47 21.50 -12.30
C ARG A 86 -9.04 20.74 -11.05
N ALA A 87 -8.40 21.44 -10.11
CA ALA A 87 -8.05 20.87 -8.82
C ALA A 87 -9.32 20.75 -7.96
N GLU A 88 -9.69 19.53 -7.61
CA GLU A 88 -10.81 19.25 -6.70
C GLU A 88 -10.34 18.51 -5.44
N PRO A 89 -10.84 18.90 -4.27
CA PRO A 89 -10.59 18.16 -3.04
C PRO A 89 -11.15 16.75 -3.15
N TYR A 90 -10.35 15.74 -2.82
CA TYR A 90 -10.80 14.35 -2.81
C TYR A 90 -11.89 14.17 -1.73
N PRO A 91 -13.02 13.50 -2.01
CA PRO A 91 -14.06 13.28 -1.02
C PRO A 91 -13.50 12.44 0.15
N PRO A 92 -13.89 12.74 1.40
CA PRO A 92 -13.43 11.98 2.55
C PRO A 92 -13.80 10.51 2.40
N ALA A 93 -12.91 9.61 2.83
CA ALA A 93 -13.13 8.18 2.67
C ALA A 93 -14.40 7.74 3.46
N PRO A 94 -15.16 6.73 2.97
CA PRO A 94 -16.46 6.36 3.55
C PRO A 94 -16.41 5.95 5.03
N ASP A 95 -15.23 5.64 5.55
CA ASP A 95 -14.94 5.24 6.92
C ASP A 95 -14.57 6.41 7.85
N GLN A 96 -14.30 7.61 7.32
CA GLN A 96 -13.92 8.79 8.11
C GLN A 96 -15.07 9.44 8.91
N GLY A 97 -16.29 8.89 8.81
CA GLY A 97 -17.47 9.37 9.53
C GLY A 97 -17.93 8.48 10.70
N LYS A 98 -17.24 7.37 10.99
CA LYS A 98 -17.59 6.49 12.12
C LYS A 98 -16.65 6.77 13.30
N ALA A 99 -16.91 7.87 14.00
CA ALA A 99 -16.43 8.11 15.35
C ALA A 99 -17.27 7.32 16.36
#